data_AF-A0A177HWA7-F1
#
_entry.id   AF-A0A177HWA7-F1
#
_cell.length_a   1.000
_cell.length_b   1.000
_cell.length_c   1.000
_cell.angle_alpha   90.00
_cell.angle_beta   90.00
_cell.angle_gamma   90.00
#
_symmetry.space_group_name_H-M   'P 1'
#
loop_
_entity.id
_entity.type
_entity.pdbx_description
1 polymer ?
#
loop_
_entity_poly.entity_id
_entity_poly.type
_entity_poly.pdbx_seq_one_letter_code
_entity_poly.pdbx_strand_id
1 'polypeptide(L)'
;MWEFLQAALSDPVSALLVSAERSLAAECPQQVQARTVLSAIGSGERTFSNIARAAGGIGATPLQRSLGILADKRVIAAELPVSTRPSKDRRYRVADPYLRFWLKLLGPAMEEVERGRGDLTLQRIRENWTSWRGRAIEPLVREALARLLPDANLPAAPPSAVTGPVPTMWRSTSWERTARRSPRSCCSSAR
;
A
#
# COMPACT_ATOMS: atom_id res chain seq x y z
N MET A 1 18.54 5.75 6.21
CA MET A 1 17.44 5.61 5.22
C MET A 1 17.03 6.95 4.62
N TRP A 2 16.62 7.93 5.42
CA TRP A 2 16.15 9.21 4.88
C TRP A 2 17.23 9.99 4.12
N GLU A 3 18.47 9.95 4.59
CA GLU A 3 19.62 10.53 3.89
C GLU A 3 19.85 9.89 2.52
N PHE A 4 19.72 8.55 2.44
CA PHE A 4 19.80 7.83 1.17
C PHE A 4 18.70 8.27 0.20
N LEU A 5 17.44 8.36 0.67
CA LEU A 5 16.34 8.82 -0.17
C LEU A 5 16.50 10.28 -0.59
N GLN A 6 16.99 11.14 0.30
CA GLN A 6 17.26 12.53 -0.04
C GLN A 6 18.32 12.63 -1.15
N ALA A 7 19.46 11.94 -0.99
CA ALA A 7 20.51 11.91 -2.01
C ALA A 7 20.00 11.32 -3.34
N ALA A 8 19.25 10.22 -3.30
CA ALA A 8 18.72 9.57 -4.49
C ALA A 8 17.64 10.42 -5.22
N LEU A 9 16.86 11.22 -4.49
CA LEU A 9 15.83 12.08 -5.08
C LEU A 9 16.37 13.45 -5.54
N SER A 10 17.58 13.82 -5.14
CA SER A 10 18.26 15.02 -5.65
C SER A 10 18.85 14.82 -7.05
N ASP A 11 18.98 13.58 -7.51
CA ASP A 11 19.52 13.23 -8.82
C ASP A 11 18.50 12.39 -9.62
N PRO A 12 17.94 12.91 -10.73
CA PRO A 12 16.98 12.17 -11.55
C PRO A 12 17.58 10.93 -12.23
N VAL A 13 18.90 10.86 -12.39
CA VAL A 13 19.58 9.69 -12.96
C VAL A 13 20.14 8.74 -11.90
N SER A 14 19.72 8.92 -10.64
CA SER A 14 20.15 8.03 -9.57
C SER A 14 19.76 6.57 -9.85
N ALA A 15 20.60 5.65 -9.37
CA ALA A 15 20.38 4.21 -9.56
C ALA A 15 19.01 3.75 -9.04
N LEU A 16 18.48 4.40 -8.00
CA LEU A 16 17.16 4.10 -7.43
C LEU A 16 16.02 4.39 -8.41
N LEU A 17 16.15 5.37 -9.30
CA LEU A 17 15.10 5.74 -10.24
C LEU A 17 15.27 4.98 -11.56
N VAL A 18 16.48 5.00 -12.10
CA VAL A 18 16.81 4.41 -13.40
C VAL A 18 16.63 2.89 -13.40
N SER A 19 16.97 2.20 -12.31
CA SER A 19 16.87 0.73 -12.30
C SER A 19 15.41 0.25 -12.41
N ALA A 20 14.46 0.83 -11.67
CA ALA A 20 13.05 0.51 -11.80
C ALA A 20 12.50 0.81 -13.20
N GLU A 21 12.85 1.94 -13.80
CA GLU A 21 12.41 2.26 -15.16
C GLU A 21 12.89 1.24 -16.17
N ARG A 22 14.15 0.80 -16.06
CA ARG A 22 14.73 -0.23 -16.92
C ARG A 22 14.07 -1.58 -16.69
N SER A 23 13.83 -1.97 -15.44
CA SER A 23 13.11 -3.21 -15.12
C SER A 23 11.69 -3.19 -15.69
N LEU A 24 10.95 -2.10 -15.52
CA LEU A 24 9.60 -1.95 -16.07
C LEU A 24 9.59 -1.99 -17.60
N ALA A 25 10.57 -1.36 -18.26
CA ALA A 25 10.71 -1.39 -19.71
C ALA A 25 11.05 -2.80 -20.24
N ALA A 26 11.85 -3.57 -19.51
CA ALA A 26 12.20 -4.94 -19.86
C ALA A 26 11.04 -5.93 -19.65
N GLU A 27 10.27 -5.75 -18.58
CA GLU A 27 9.24 -6.70 -18.18
C GLU A 27 7.89 -6.47 -18.86
N CYS A 28 7.57 -5.23 -19.26
CA CYS A 28 6.24 -4.87 -19.78
C CYS A 28 6.26 -4.65 -21.31
N PRO A 29 5.65 -5.55 -22.11
CA PRO A 29 5.42 -5.28 -23.53
C PRO A 29 4.51 -4.07 -23.72
N GLN A 30 4.90 -3.11 -24.57
CA GLN A 30 4.11 -1.89 -24.83
C GLN A 30 2.71 -2.18 -25.40
N GLN A 31 2.55 -3.30 -26.11
CA GLN A 31 1.34 -3.63 -26.87
C GLN A 31 0.16 -4.10 -25.99
N VAL A 32 0.38 -4.50 -24.72
CA VAL A 32 -0.66 -5.17 -23.92
C VAL A 32 -1.18 -4.32 -22.75
N GLN A 33 -0.98 -3.00 -22.74
CA GLN A 33 -1.37 -2.13 -21.60
C GLN A 33 -0.86 -2.62 -20.24
N ALA A 34 0.13 -3.53 -20.22
CA ALA A 34 0.63 -4.20 -19.03
C ALA A 34 1.22 -3.20 -18.04
N ARG A 35 1.87 -2.14 -18.55
CA ARG A 35 2.41 -1.04 -17.74
C ARG A 35 1.29 -0.28 -17.00
N THR A 36 0.18 0.02 -17.67
CA THR A 36 -0.95 0.72 -17.06
C THR A 36 -1.61 -0.13 -15.97
N VAL A 37 -1.83 -1.42 -16.25
CA VAL A 37 -2.36 -2.38 -15.26
C VAL A 37 -1.41 -2.54 -14.08
N LEU A 38 -0.11 -2.65 -14.34
CA LEU A 38 0.90 -2.76 -13.29
C LEU A 38 0.97 -1.50 -12.41
N SER A 39 0.88 -0.30 -13.01
CA SER A 39 0.77 0.96 -12.27
C SER A 39 -0.50 1.03 -11.42
N ALA A 40 -1.64 0.54 -11.92
CA ALA A 40 -2.88 0.47 -11.14
C ALA A 40 -2.76 -0.48 -9.94
N ILE A 41 -2.09 -1.62 -10.10
CA ILE A 41 -1.85 -2.56 -8.99
C ILE A 41 -0.83 -1.94 -8.00
N GLY A 42 0.24 -1.33 -8.53
CA GLY A 42 1.29 -0.68 -7.74
C GLY A 42 0.78 0.52 -6.93
N SER A 43 -0.22 1.24 -7.43
CA SER A 43 -0.89 2.33 -6.70
C SER A 43 -1.75 1.81 -5.54
N GLY A 44 -2.01 0.51 -5.45
CA GLY A 44 -2.64 -0.15 -4.32
C GLY A 44 -4.00 -0.78 -4.63
N GLU A 45 -4.46 -0.75 -5.88
CA GLU A 45 -5.68 -1.47 -6.27
C GLU A 45 -5.44 -2.97 -6.31
N ARG A 46 -6.36 -3.73 -5.72
CA ARG A 46 -6.19 -5.18 -5.50
C ARG A 46 -7.25 -6.02 -6.18
N THR A 47 -8.43 -5.46 -6.46
CA THR A 47 -9.56 -6.19 -7.07
C THR A 47 -9.63 -5.94 -8.56
N PHE A 48 -10.11 -6.93 -9.31
CA PHE A 48 -10.22 -6.83 -10.77
C PHE A 48 -10.98 -5.59 -11.24
N SER A 49 -12.13 -5.30 -10.61
CA SER A 49 -12.97 -4.14 -10.94
C SER A 49 -12.27 -2.80 -10.65
N ASN A 50 -11.59 -2.68 -9.51
CA ASN A 50 -10.87 -1.46 -9.17
C ASN A 50 -9.66 -1.25 -10.07
N ILE A 51 -8.94 -2.32 -10.39
CA ILE A 51 -7.80 -2.27 -11.32
C ILE A 51 -8.28 -1.84 -12.71
N ALA A 52 -9.38 -2.40 -13.21
CA ALA A 52 -9.98 -2.00 -14.48
C ALA A 52 -10.28 -0.50 -14.52
N ARG A 53 -10.91 0.02 -13.46
CA ARG A 53 -11.25 1.43 -13.32
C ARG A 53 -10.00 2.31 -13.24
N ALA A 54 -9.04 1.97 -12.39
CA ALA A 54 -7.82 2.73 -12.19
C ALA A 54 -6.90 2.71 -13.41
N ALA A 55 -6.95 1.66 -14.23
CA ALA A 55 -6.19 1.54 -15.47
C ALA A 55 -6.86 2.26 -16.67
N GLY A 56 -7.86 3.12 -16.43
CA GLY A 56 -8.53 3.88 -17.49
C GLY A 56 -9.80 3.22 -18.06
N GLY A 57 -10.42 2.31 -17.31
CA GLY A 57 -11.66 1.67 -17.74
C GLY A 57 -11.46 0.54 -18.75
N ILE A 58 -10.36 -0.21 -18.62
CA ILE A 58 -10.02 -1.32 -19.53
C ILE A 58 -11.11 -2.41 -19.45
N GLY A 59 -11.54 -2.91 -20.62
CA GLY A 59 -12.47 -4.03 -20.70
C GLY A 59 -11.94 -5.33 -20.07
N ALA A 60 -12.84 -6.24 -19.71
CA ALA A 60 -12.48 -7.44 -18.96
C ALA A 60 -11.45 -8.35 -19.69
N THR A 61 -11.64 -8.60 -20.98
CA THR A 61 -10.75 -9.45 -21.79
C THR A 61 -9.30 -8.93 -21.88
N PRO A 62 -9.05 -7.67 -22.28
CA PRO A 62 -7.68 -7.12 -22.30
C PRO A 62 -7.06 -7.04 -20.91
N LEU A 63 -7.85 -6.75 -19.86
CA LEU A 63 -7.34 -6.76 -18.49
C LEU A 63 -6.90 -8.17 -18.06
N GLN A 64 -7.71 -9.19 -18.32
CA GLN A 64 -7.38 -10.58 -17.98
C GLN A 64 -6.13 -11.05 -18.72
N ARG A 65 -5.95 -10.69 -19.99
CA ARG A 65 -4.73 -10.97 -20.75
C ARG A 65 -3.50 -10.31 -20.11
N SER A 66 -3.62 -9.04 -19.72
CA SER A 66 -2.54 -8.28 -19.08
C SER A 66 -2.14 -8.90 -17.74
N LEU A 67 -3.14 -9.24 -16.91
CA LEU A 67 -2.93 -9.90 -15.62
C LEU A 67 -2.30 -11.29 -15.78
N GLY A 68 -2.69 -12.04 -16.81
CA GLY A 68 -2.07 -13.33 -17.15
C GLY A 68 -0.58 -13.18 -17.46
N ILE A 69 -0.22 -12.28 -18.39
CA ILE A 69 1.18 -12.04 -18.76
C ILE A 69 2.02 -11.58 -17.56
N LEU A 70 1.49 -10.66 -16.75
CA LEU A 70 2.19 -10.16 -15.56
C LEU A 70 2.36 -11.26 -14.49
N ALA A 71 1.38 -12.17 -14.36
CA ALA A 71 1.47 -13.29 -13.43
C ALA A 71 2.46 -14.37 -13.92
N ASP A 72 2.44 -14.67 -15.22
CA ASP A 72 3.35 -15.65 -15.85
C ASP A 72 4.81 -15.20 -15.72
N LYS A 73 5.07 -13.90 -15.87
CA LYS A 73 6.39 -13.28 -15.64
C LYS A 73 6.74 -13.12 -14.16
N ARG A 74 5.86 -13.52 -13.23
CA ARG A 74 5.98 -13.36 -11.77
C ARG A 74 6.17 -11.91 -11.31
N VAL A 75 5.77 -10.94 -12.11
CA VAL A 75 5.78 -9.51 -11.73
C VAL A 75 4.66 -9.22 -10.74
N ILE A 76 3.55 -9.94 -10.85
CA ILE A 76 2.43 -9.89 -9.90
C ILE A 76 2.15 -11.26 -9.29
N ALA A 77 1.63 -11.26 -8.07
CA ALA A 77 1.03 -12.42 -7.43
C ALA A 77 -0.49 -12.22 -7.32
N ALA A 78 -1.24 -13.28 -7.64
CA ALA A 78 -2.68 -13.33 -7.47
C ALA A 78 -3.00 -14.26 -6.29
N GLU A 79 -3.55 -13.70 -5.22
CA GLU A 79 -3.87 -14.43 -3.99
C GLU A 79 -5.38 -14.55 -3.83
N LEU A 80 -5.85 -15.73 -3.44
CA LEU A 80 -7.19 -15.86 -2.90
C LEU A 80 -7.15 -15.40 -1.43
N PRO A 81 -8.01 -14.46 -1.01
CA PRO A 81 -8.09 -14.13 0.40
C PRO A 81 -8.53 -15.36 1.19
N VAL A 82 -7.83 -15.64 2.29
CA VAL A 82 -8.25 -16.70 3.23
C VAL A 82 -9.55 -16.25 3.87
N SER A 83 -10.64 -16.85 3.41
CA SER A 83 -12.01 -16.57 3.88
C SER A 83 -12.65 -17.90 4.25
N THR A 84 -13.43 -17.90 5.33
CA THR A 84 -14.24 -19.05 5.76
C THR A 84 -15.38 -19.36 4.78
N ARG A 85 -15.67 -18.43 3.86
CA ARG A 85 -16.58 -18.62 2.73
C ARG A 85 -15.80 -18.73 1.42
N PRO A 86 -16.16 -19.66 0.52
CA PRO A 86 -15.53 -19.74 -0.79
C PRO A 86 -15.80 -18.46 -1.56
N SER A 87 -14.78 -17.62 -1.72
CA SER A 87 -14.82 -16.43 -2.58
C SER A 87 -13.92 -16.65 -3.78
N LYS A 88 -14.42 -16.29 -4.96
CA LYS A 88 -13.64 -16.28 -6.22
C LYS A 88 -12.86 -14.99 -6.41
N ASP A 89 -12.89 -14.07 -5.45
CA ASP A 89 -12.29 -12.74 -5.55
C ASP A 89 -10.78 -12.80 -5.40
N ARG A 90 -10.08 -12.89 -6.55
CA ARG A 90 -8.63 -12.81 -6.60
C ARG A 90 -8.16 -11.41 -6.24
N ARG A 91 -7.15 -11.33 -5.36
CA ARG A 91 -6.45 -10.10 -5.00
C ARG A 91 -5.08 -10.08 -5.68
N TYR A 92 -4.82 -9.03 -6.44
CA TYR A 92 -3.56 -8.86 -7.16
C TYR A 92 -2.60 -7.96 -6.39
N ARG A 93 -1.32 -8.31 -6.40
CA ARG A 93 -0.25 -7.54 -5.75
C ARG A 93 1.03 -7.61 -6.59
N VAL A 94 1.80 -6.52 -6.66
CA VAL A 94 3.16 -6.56 -7.25
C VAL A 94 4.05 -7.46 -6.40
N ALA A 95 4.76 -8.41 -6.99
CA ALA A 95 5.56 -9.39 -6.26
C ALA A 95 6.84 -8.76 -5.68
N ASP A 96 7.51 -7.90 -6.45
CA ASP A 96 8.74 -7.22 -6.03
C ASP A 96 8.43 -6.04 -5.05
N PRO A 97 9.01 -6.06 -3.83
CA PRO A 97 8.91 -4.95 -2.88
C PRO A 97 9.45 -3.63 -3.42
N TYR A 98 10.52 -3.67 -4.22
CA TYR A 98 11.14 -2.50 -4.82
C TYR A 98 10.24 -1.87 -5.88
N LEU A 99 9.70 -2.65 -6.82
CA LEU A 99 8.71 -2.15 -7.78
C LEU A 99 7.46 -1.61 -7.09
N ARG A 100 7.01 -2.23 -5.99
CA ARG A 100 5.87 -1.73 -5.21
C ARG A 100 6.16 -0.37 -4.57
N PHE A 101 7.38 -0.15 -4.09
CA PHE A 101 7.81 1.17 -3.59
C PHE A 101 7.81 2.19 -4.73
N TRP A 102 8.46 1.84 -5.83
CA TRP A 102 8.60 2.73 -6.98
C TRP A 102 7.25 3.12 -7.57
N LEU A 103 6.39 2.16 -7.91
CA LEU A 103 5.08 2.41 -8.55
C LEU A 103 4.14 3.23 -7.66
N LYS A 104 4.23 3.07 -6.33
CA LYS A 104 3.34 3.77 -5.40
C LYS A 104 3.79 5.18 -5.08
N LEU A 105 5.10 5.38 -4.90
CA LEU A 105 5.66 6.58 -4.30
C LEU A 105 6.52 7.41 -5.24
N LEU A 106 7.27 6.76 -6.14
CA LEU A 106 8.22 7.42 -7.04
C LEU A 106 7.63 7.69 -8.42
N GLY A 107 6.96 6.72 -9.03
CA GLY A 107 6.38 6.83 -10.37
C GLY A 107 5.52 8.09 -10.56
N PRO A 108 4.55 8.38 -9.67
CA PRO A 108 3.75 9.62 -9.77
C PRO A 108 4.53 10.91 -9.49
N ALA A 109 5.72 10.82 -8.89
CA ALA A 109 6.54 11.95 -8.48
C ALA A 109 7.78 12.15 -9.38
N MET A 110 7.98 11.32 -10.40
CA MET A 110 9.12 11.44 -11.34
C MET A 110 9.21 12.84 -11.94
N GLU A 111 8.06 13.39 -12.34
CA GLU A 111 7.95 14.75 -12.85
C GLU A 111 8.39 15.84 -11.87
N GLU A 112 8.22 15.63 -10.56
CA GLU A 112 8.69 16.56 -9.52
C GLU A 112 10.21 16.43 -9.37
N VAL A 113 10.72 15.19 -9.37
CA VAL A 113 12.15 14.86 -9.23
C VAL A 113 12.96 15.39 -10.41
N GLU A 114 12.49 15.20 -11.65
CA GLU A 114 13.12 15.72 -12.87
C GLU A 114 13.23 17.26 -12.87
N ARG A 115 12.32 17.94 -12.17
CA ARG A 115 12.32 19.39 -12.00
C ARG A 115 13.15 19.86 -10.81
N GLY A 116 13.93 18.97 -10.20
CA GLY A 116 14.76 19.26 -9.02
C GLY A 116 13.98 19.42 -7.72
N ARG A 117 12.69 19.05 -7.69
CA ARG A 117 11.81 19.15 -6.50
C ARG A 117 11.65 17.82 -5.76
N GLY A 118 12.73 17.05 -5.67
CA GLY A 118 12.75 15.77 -4.95
C GLY A 118 12.54 15.92 -3.43
N ASP A 119 12.72 17.12 -2.88
CA ASP A 119 12.42 17.47 -1.50
C ASP A 119 10.92 17.34 -1.18
N LEU A 120 10.04 17.82 -2.07
CA LEU A 120 8.58 17.67 -1.94
C LEU A 120 8.17 16.20 -1.98
N THR A 121 8.79 15.43 -2.88
CA THR A 121 8.58 13.98 -2.98
C THR A 121 9.02 13.29 -1.68
N LEU A 122 10.18 13.65 -1.14
CA LEU A 122 10.68 13.10 0.12
C LEU A 122 9.73 13.38 1.30
N GLN A 123 9.19 14.61 1.38
CA GLN A 123 8.21 14.97 2.41
C GLN A 123 6.95 14.11 2.29
N ARG A 124 6.40 13.97 1.08
CA ARG A 124 5.22 13.14 0.82
C ARG A 124 5.47 11.66 1.16
N ILE A 125 6.68 11.15 0.88
CA ILE A 125 7.08 9.78 1.26
C ILE A 125 7.08 9.63 2.78
N ARG A 126 7.64 10.59 3.52
CA ARG A 126 7.69 10.54 5.00
C ARG A 126 6.29 10.48 5.60
N GLU A 127 5.36 11.29 5.11
CA GLU A 127 3.97 11.33 5.59
C GLU A 127 3.25 9.99 5.34
N ASN A 128 3.50 9.35 4.19
CA ASN A 128 2.84 8.12 3.80
C ASN A 128 3.58 6.84 4.25
N TRP A 129 4.78 6.97 4.80
CA TRP A 129 5.69 5.85 5.08
C TRP A 129 5.06 4.78 5.97
N THR A 130 4.42 5.18 7.08
CA THR A 130 3.85 4.24 8.05
C THR A 130 2.70 3.41 7.46
N SER A 131 1.86 4.05 6.64
CA SER A 131 0.74 3.38 5.98
C SER A 131 1.20 2.45 4.85
N TRP A 132 2.25 2.85 4.13
CA TRP A 132 2.84 2.05 3.06
C TRP A 132 3.62 0.85 3.59
N ARG A 133 4.53 1.07 4.55
CA ARG A 133 5.42 0.02 5.09
C ARG A 133 4.64 -1.16 5.65
N GLY A 134 3.54 -0.89 6.37
CA GLY A 134 2.70 -1.95 6.92
C GLY A 134 2.13 -2.83 5.82
N ARG A 135 1.54 -2.21 4.79
CA ARG A 135 0.91 -2.94 3.68
C ARG A 135 1.90 -3.61 2.74
N ALA A 136 3.10 -3.04 2.58
CA ALA A 136 4.10 -3.52 1.64
C ALA A 136 5.02 -4.59 2.22
N ILE A 137 5.44 -4.44 3.49
CA ILE A 137 6.48 -5.24 4.13
C ILE A 137 5.92 -6.38 4.98
N GLU A 138 4.77 -6.18 5.65
CA GLU A 138 4.16 -7.22 6.50
C GLU A 138 3.97 -8.56 5.79
N PRO A 139 3.50 -8.63 4.52
CA PRO A 139 3.39 -9.92 3.83
C PRO A 139 4.74 -10.62 3.64
N LEU A 140 5.82 -9.86 3.41
CA LEU A 140 7.16 -10.43 3.21
C LEU A 140 7.72 -11.00 4.50
N VAL A 141 7.53 -10.27 5.61
CA VAL A 141 7.93 -10.75 6.94
C VAL A 141 7.14 -12.00 7.29
N ARG A 142 5.82 -12.01 7.06
CA ARG A 142 4.97 -13.19 7.27
C ARG A 142 5.44 -14.38 6.44
N GLU A 143 5.77 -14.18 5.18
CA GLU A 143 6.26 -15.22 4.27
C GLU A 143 7.64 -15.74 4.69
N ALA A 144 8.54 -14.86 5.11
CA ALA A 144 9.85 -15.23 5.63
C ALA A 144 9.73 -16.05 6.94
N LEU A 145 8.87 -15.60 7.87
CA LEU A 145 8.61 -16.33 9.12
C LEU A 145 7.99 -17.71 8.85
N ALA A 146 7.03 -17.82 7.93
CA ALA A 146 6.42 -19.09 7.56
C ALA A 146 7.43 -20.09 6.98
N ARG A 147 8.50 -19.62 6.31
CA ARG A 147 9.59 -20.47 5.83
C ARG A 147 10.56 -20.89 6.92
N LEU A 148 10.82 -20.00 7.88
CA LEU A 148 11.78 -20.23 8.96
C LEU A 148 11.21 -21.07 10.11
N LEU A 149 9.89 -21.11 10.25
CA LEU A 149 9.20 -21.80 11.35
C LEU A 149 8.18 -22.82 10.80
N PRO A 150 8.63 -23.98 10.29
CA PRO A 150 7.72 -25.03 9.81
C PRO A 150 6.78 -25.56 10.90
N ASP A 151 7.25 -25.58 12.16
CA ASP A 151 6.59 -26.26 13.30
C ASP A 151 6.22 -25.34 14.47
N ALA A 152 6.37 -24.02 14.33
CA ALA A 152 5.85 -23.14 15.36
C ALA A 152 4.32 -23.14 15.24
N ASN A 153 3.64 -23.67 16.26
CA ASN A 153 2.27 -23.30 16.62
C ASN A 153 2.23 -21.78 16.84
N LEU A 154 2.29 -21.01 15.76
CA LEU A 154 2.01 -19.59 15.75
C LEU A 154 0.57 -19.48 16.23
N PRO A 155 0.29 -18.86 17.40
CA PRO A 155 -1.07 -18.64 17.81
C PRO A 155 -1.76 -17.93 16.66
N ALA A 156 -2.77 -18.57 16.08
CA ALA A 156 -3.53 -18.02 14.98
C ALA A 156 -3.85 -16.58 15.36
N ALA A 157 -3.38 -15.61 14.55
CA ALA A 157 -3.69 -14.22 14.79
C ALA A 157 -5.21 -14.16 15.01
N PRO A 158 -5.69 -13.68 16.18
CA PRO A 158 -7.11 -13.74 16.46
C PRO A 158 -7.81 -13.05 15.28
N PRO A 159 -8.77 -13.72 14.60
CA PRO A 159 -9.54 -13.05 13.58
C PRO A 159 -10.09 -11.79 14.23
N SER A 160 -9.79 -10.64 13.63
CA SER A 160 -10.21 -9.33 14.12
C SER A 160 -11.67 -9.41 14.58
N ALA A 161 -11.86 -9.29 15.89
CA ALA A 161 -13.13 -9.23 16.60
C ALA A 161 -14.20 -10.24 16.12
N VAL A 162 -14.22 -11.42 16.75
CA VAL A 162 -15.46 -12.21 16.79
C VAL A 162 -16.53 -11.37 17.51
N THR A 163 -17.63 -11.16 16.82
CA THR A 163 -18.87 -10.58 17.34
C THR A 163 -19.47 -11.54 18.36
N GLY A 164 -19.00 -11.47 19.61
CA GLY A 164 -19.69 -12.00 20.78
C GLY A 164 -20.31 -10.85 21.59
N PRO A 165 -21.41 -11.08 22.32
CA PRO A 165 -21.94 -10.04 23.21
C PRO A 165 -20.87 -9.67 24.23
N VAL A 166 -20.61 -8.37 24.33
CA VAL A 166 -19.64 -7.78 25.27
C VAL A 166 -20.01 -8.23 26.70
N PRO A 167 -19.09 -8.83 27.47
CA PRO A 167 -19.34 -9.10 28.88
C PRO A 167 -19.67 -7.79 29.60
N THR A 168 -20.78 -7.78 30.35
CA THR A 168 -21.32 -6.64 31.09
C THR A 168 -20.35 -6.00 32.11
N MET A 169 -19.18 -6.61 32.32
CA MET A 169 -18.12 -6.17 33.22
C MET A 169 -17.37 -4.91 32.75
N TRP A 170 -17.47 -4.53 31.47
CA TRP A 170 -16.74 -3.37 30.90
C TRP A 170 -17.59 -2.07 30.79
N ARG A 171 -18.64 -1.91 31.62
CA ARG A 171 -19.52 -0.72 31.59
C ARG A 171 -19.21 0.37 32.62
N SER A 172 -18.10 0.28 33.35
CA SER A 172 -17.79 1.34 34.34
C SER A 172 -16.30 1.59 34.50
N THR A 173 -15.71 2.27 33.51
CA THR A 173 -14.62 3.20 33.83
C THR A 173 -14.72 4.42 32.92
N SER A 174 -15.30 5.46 33.54
CA SER A 174 -15.53 6.83 33.15
C SER A 174 -14.31 7.57 32.59
N TRP A 175 -14.00 7.41 31.30
CA TRP A 175 -12.97 8.23 30.65
C TRP A 175 -13.51 9.27 29.64
N GLU A 176 -14.83 9.47 29.56
CA GLU A 176 -15.41 10.59 28.82
C GLU A 176 -16.20 11.53 29.74
N ARG A 177 -15.47 12.42 30.40
CA ARG A 177 -16.02 13.72 30.78
C ARG A 177 -14.98 14.81 30.55
N THR A 178 -15.13 15.46 29.40
CA THR A 178 -14.89 16.89 29.24
C THR A 178 -13.48 17.42 29.48
N ALA A 179 -12.57 17.12 28.55
CA ALA A 179 -11.61 18.13 28.09
C ALA A 179 -12.34 19.15 27.19
N ARG A 180 -13.14 20.03 27.79
CA ARG A 180 -13.54 21.30 27.18
C ARG A 180 -13.39 22.43 28.21
N ARG A 181 -12.41 23.27 27.92
CA ARG A 181 -12.27 24.71 28.24
C ARG A 181 -11.92 25.12 29.68
N SER A 182 -10.65 25.54 29.76
CA SER A 182 -9.96 26.58 30.57
C SER A 182 -10.82 27.65 31.28
N PRO A 183 -10.30 28.28 32.35
CA PRO A 183 -11.11 28.89 33.41
C PRO A 183 -11.42 30.38 33.25
N ARG A 184 -12.58 30.71 33.82
CA ARG A 184 -13.06 31.92 34.51
C ARG A 184 -12.12 33.14 34.63
N SER A 185 -12.66 34.31 34.26
CA SER A 185 -12.97 35.45 35.16
C SER A 185 -13.75 36.50 34.35
N CYS A 186 -15.02 36.82 34.62
CA CYS A 186 -15.63 37.61 35.72
C CYS A 186 -15.74 39.13 35.42
N CYS A 187 -16.83 39.72 35.93
CA CYS A 187 -17.29 41.13 35.92
C CYS A 187 -18.13 41.56 34.69
N SER A 188 -19.48 41.62 34.80
CA SER A 188 -20.35 42.69 35.39
C SER A 188 -20.43 43.94 34.49
N SER A 189 -21.55 44.57 34.15
CA SER A 189 -22.89 44.70 34.75
C SER A 189 -23.82 45.44 33.74
N ALA A 190 -25.15 45.22 33.88
CA ALA A 190 -26.29 46.15 33.72
C ALA A 190 -26.10 47.42 32.85
N ARG A 191 -26.93 47.70 31.84
CA ARG A 191 -28.40 47.89 31.84
C ARG A 191 -28.92 47.81 30.40
#